data_AF-A0A355DYD0-F1
#
_entry.id   AF-A0A355DYD0-F1
#
_cell.length_a   1.000
_cell.length_b   1.000
_cell.length_c   1.000
_cell.angle_alpha   90.00
_cell.angle_beta   90.00
_cell.angle_gamma   90.00
#
_symmetry.space_group_name_H-M   'P 1'
#
loop_
_entity.id
_entity.type
_entity.pdbx_description
1 polymer ?
#
loop_
_entity_poly.entity_id
_entity_poly.type
_entity_poly.pdbx_seq_one_letter_code
_entity_poly.pdbx_strand_id
1 'polypeptide(L)' 'QRLLQPDATQGWLLEGYPRTAFQAEELDFLLEELSQQLNWAIYLEVPETVMMSRLVKRSHNPDD' A
#
# COMPACT_ATOMS: atom_id res chain seq x y z
N GLN A 1 11.01 8.52 7.35
CA GLN A 1 12.32 8.32 6.71
C GLN A 1 12.57 6.85 6.29
N ARG A 2 11.59 6.13 5.73
CA ARG A 2 11.79 4.73 5.28
C ARG A 2 12.29 4.65 3.82
N LEU A 3 11.76 5.51 2.95
CA LEU A 3 12.11 5.58 1.52
C LEU A 3 13.56 6.02 1.23
N LEU A 4 14.24 6.61 2.22
CA LEU A 4 15.63 7.06 2.13
C LEU A 4 16.64 6.01 2.62
N GLN A 5 16.17 4.87 3.13
CA GLN A 5 17.08 3.85 3.63
C GLN A 5 17.70 3.07 2.47
N PRO A 6 18.94 2.56 2.64
CA PRO A 6 19.64 1.86 1.56
C PRO A 6 18.87 0.68 0.98
N ASP A 7 18.08 -0.01 1.81
CA ASP A 7 17.24 -1.15 1.41
C ASP A 7 16.06 -0.74 0.52
N ALA A 8 15.58 0.50 0.62
CA ALA A 8 14.50 1.04 -0.20
C ALA A 8 14.97 1.62 -1.55
N THR A 9 16.28 1.68 -1.80
CA THR A 9 16.85 2.25 -3.04
C THR A 9 16.61 1.40 -4.28
N GLN A 10 16.45 0.08 -4.11
CA GLN A 10 16.13 -0.84 -5.22
C GLN A 10 14.64 -0.84 -5.59
N GLY A 11 13.81 -0.21 -4.76
CA GLY A 11 12.37 -0.17 -4.93
C GLY A 11 11.65 -0.32 -3.60
N TRP A 12 10.38 0.06 -3.60
CA TRP A 12 9.51 0.00 -2.43
C TRP A 12 8.10 -0.38 -2.85
N LEU A 13 7.35 -0.97 -1.92
CA LEU A 13 5.93 -1.27 -2.08
C LEU A 13 5.17 -0.60 -0.94
N LEU A 14 4.20 0.22 -1.29
CA LEU A 14 3.27 0.79 -0.33
C LEU A 14 2.01 -0.06 -0.33
N GLU A 15 1.76 -0.76 0.77
CA GLU A 15 0.52 -1.52 0.97
C GLU A 15 -0.44 -0.71 1.84
N GLY A 16 -1.65 -0.47 1.31
CA GLY A 16 -2.70 0.22 2.06
C GLY A 16 -2.45 1.71 2.29
N TYR A 17 -1.53 2.32 1.54
CA TYR A 17 -1.33 3.77 1.44
C TYR A 17 -0.97 4.11 -0.02
N PRO A 18 -1.50 5.20 -0.60
CA PRO A 18 -2.47 6.14 -0.03
C PRO A 18 -3.91 5.58 -0.03
N ARG A 19 -4.75 5.98 0.95
CA ARG A 19 -6.19 5.59 1.02
C ARG A 19 -7.15 6.73 0.64
N THR A 20 -6.67 7.96 0.65
CA THR A 20 -7.46 9.15 0.32
C THR A 20 -6.75 9.96 -0.75
N ALA A 21 -7.50 10.78 -1.49
CA ALA A 21 -6.93 11.68 -2.49
C ALA A 21 -5.88 12.62 -1.89
N PHE A 22 -6.18 13.20 -0.72
CA PHE A 22 -5.23 14.05 0.00
C PHE A 22 -3.91 13.33 0.33
N GLN A 23 -3.96 12.06 0.74
CA GLN A 23 -2.74 11.27 0.98
C GLN A 23 -1.96 10.98 -0.31
N ALA A 24 -2.64 10.84 -1.45
CA ALA A 24 -1.97 10.66 -2.73
C ALA A 24 -1.24 11.93 -3.14
N GLU A 25 -1.86 13.10 -2.98
CA GLU A 25 -1.23 14.41 -3.23
C GLU A 25 0.02 14.61 -2.35
N GLU A 26 -0.09 14.33 -1.05
CA GLU A 26 1.06 14.39 -0.11
C GLU A 26 2.18 13.42 -0.50
N LEU A 27 1.83 12.21 -0.98
CA LEU A 27 2.81 11.25 -1.47
C LEU A 27 3.53 11.77 -2.71
N ASP A 28 2.81 12.37 -3.65
CA ASP A 28 3.41 12.94 -4.87
C ASP A 28 4.41 14.06 -4.52
N PHE A 29 4.05 14.98 -3.62
CA PHE A 29 4.98 16.01 -3.15
C PHE A 29 6.23 15.42 -2.49
N LEU A 30 6.05 14.41 -1.63
CA LEU A 30 7.18 13.74 -0.98
C LEU A 30 8.09 13.05 -2.01
N LEU A 31 7.53 12.39 -3.03
CA LEU A 31 8.31 11.72 -4.06
C LEU A 31 9.09 12.71 -4.92
N GLU A 32 8.50 13.87 -5.24
CA GLU A 32 9.20 14.97 -5.91
C GLU A 32 10.40 15.48 -5.10
N GLU A 33 10.21 15.74 -3.79
CA GLU A 33 11.31 16.14 -2.89
C GLU A 33 12.44 15.11 -2.83
N LEU A 34 12.07 13.82 -2.88
CA LEU A 34 13.01 12.71 -2.85
C LEU A 34 13.61 12.38 -4.22
N SER A 35 13.21 13.09 -5.29
CA SER A 35 13.54 12.77 -6.69
C SER A 35 13.26 11.30 -7.05
N GLN A 36 12.20 10.74 -6.48
CA GLN A 36 11.69 9.40 -6.77
C GLN A 36 10.39 9.50 -7.57
N GLN A 37 10.02 8.42 -8.25
CA GLN A 37 8.80 8.37 -9.04
C GLN A 37 8.00 7.13 -8.69
N LEU A 38 6.68 7.26 -8.58
CA LEU A 38 5.77 6.12 -8.51
C LEU A 38 5.67 5.47 -9.89
N ASN A 39 6.10 4.22 -10.01
CA ASN A 39 6.06 3.51 -11.29
C ASN A 39 4.71 2.86 -11.58
N TRP A 40 4.05 2.31 -10.55
CA TRP A 40 2.84 1.50 -10.71
C TRP A 40 1.89 1.67 -9.52
N ALA A 41 0.59 1.71 -9.81
CA ALA A 41 -0.48 1.59 -8.83
C ALA A 41 -1.34 0.38 -9.21
N ILE A 42 -1.38 -0.64 -8.33
CA ILE A 42 -2.12 -1.87 -8.58
C ILE A 42 -3.47 -1.78 -7.85
N TYR A 43 -4.55 -1.70 -8.62
CA TYR A 43 -5.91 -1.80 -8.10
C TYR A 43 -6.39 -3.25 -8.16
N LEU A 44 -6.66 -3.83 -6.98
CA LEU A 44 -7.20 -5.19 -6.87
C LEU A 44 -8.72 -5.11 -6.75
N GLU A 45 -9.41 -5.27 -7.87
CA GLU A 45 -10.86 -5.39 -7.90
C GLU A 45 -11.27 -6.80 -7.46
N VAL A 46 -11.92 -6.91 -6.30
CA VAL A 46 -12.33 -8.19 -5.72
C VAL A 46 -13.80 -8.09 -5.30
N PRO A 47 -14.63 -9.11 -5.62
CA PRO A 47 -16.01 -9.13 -5.16
C PRO A 47 -16.12 -9.09 -3.63
N GLU A 48 -17.12 -8.36 -3.12
CA GLU A 48 -17.36 -8.23 -1.68
C GLU A 48 -17.54 -9.58 -0.98
N THR A 49 -18.21 -10.53 -1.65
CA THR A 49 -18.41 -11.90 -1.13
C THR A 49 -17.09 -12.61 -0.85
N VAL A 50 -16.08 -12.39 -1.70
CA VAL A 50 -14.73 -12.94 -1.51
C VAL A 50 -14.03 -12.25 -0.35
N MET A 51 -14.16 -10.92 -0.22
CA MET A 51 -13.60 -10.18 0.92
C MET A 51 -14.19 -10.65 2.25
N MET A 52 -15.52 -10.76 2.35
CA MET A 52 -16.21 -11.22 3.56
C MET A 52 -15.78 -12.65 3.95
N SER A 53 -15.70 -13.57 2.97
CA SER A 53 -15.23 -14.93 3.26
C SER A 53 -13.79 -14.97 3.78
N ARG A 54 -12.90 -14.09 3.29
CA ARG A 54 -11.52 -13.96 3.79
C ARG A 54 -11.48 -13.39 5.21
N LEU A 55 -12.30 -12.39 5.52
CA LEU A 55 -12.39 -11.81 6.86
C LEU A 55 -12.84 -12.87 7.89
N VAL A 56 -13.89 -13.63 7.58
CA VAL A 56 -14.41 -14.69 8.45
C VAL A 56 -13.36 -15.78 8.69
N LYS A 57 -12.65 -16.22 7.64
CA LYS A 57 -11.58 -17.21 7.76
C LYS A 57 -10.43 -16.72 8.64
N ARG A 58 -10.04 -15.45 8.53
CA ARG A 58 -8.99 -14.87 9.38
C ARG A 58 -9.39 -14.84 10.86
N SER A 59 -10.66 -14.59 11.16
CA SER A 59 -11.18 -14.59 12.54
C SER A 59 -11.32 -15.99 13.15
N HIS A 60 -11.34 -17.04 12.34
CA HIS A 60 -11.47 -18.43 12.78
C HIS A 60 -10.12 -19.18 12.73
N ASN A 61 -9.00 -18.45 12.70
CA ASN A 61 -7.70 -19.11 12.76
C ASN A 61 -7.54 -19.70 14.17
N PRO A 62 -7.45 -21.03 14.34
CA PRO A 62 -7.43 -21.68 15.67
C PRO A 62 -6.13 -21.45 16.45
N ASP A 63 -5.21 -20.63 15.92
CA ASP A 63 -3.95 -20.23 16.55
C ASP A 63 -4.04 -18.85 17.25
N ASP A 64 -5.25 -18.27 17.38
CA ASP A 64 -5.57 -17.06 18.17
C ASP A 64 -6.51 -17.40 19.35
#